data_AF-A0A922IHE9-F1
#
_entry.id   AF-A0A922IHE9-F1
#
_cell.length_a   1.000
_cell.length_b   1.000
_cell.length_c   1.000
_cell.angle_alpha   90.00
_cell.angle_beta   90.00
_cell.angle_gamma   90.00
#
_symmetry.space_group_name_H-M   'P 1'
#
loop_
_entity.id
_entity.type
_entity.pdbx_description
1 polymer ?
#
loop_
_entity_poly.entity_id
_entity_poly.type
_entity_poly.pdbx_seq_one_letter_code
_entity_poly.pdbx_strand_id
1 'polypeptide(L)'
;MTVTTNDYRYGNLSILLYVNLLLLLFCWTLSTSETDLDNYGQQQQQHGSLMTTANYNKDGDMSLWIDEMQVKQFFNGFPMKIHAIVDGVVLPYVLDPNFEKYLPIIPSQVTSVNFTWKSGENRNYYYDFDQLQSFNDDILKAPVLSIKSKGLVPKQPTVFQVFIPCIGNISGIASFTLGLRLINTNTNQYLAGTPIRLKLQKQCTYHGPDPECDKKCGNNGKCNSEKICVCPTGYLGKYCESALCYPQCMNGGTCIAPGVCVCSQGFQGLHCEGGICSQKCLNGGKCIQKDSCLCRRGYYGPRCEYSKCMIPCLNNGKCAGVNRCRCRKEFTGSQCQIRTNNTTKFHHRFKNRNHRKKSKKKFV
;
A
#
# COMPACT_ATOMS: atom_id res chain seq x y z
N MET A 1 -19.97 -59.15 34.03
CA MET A 1 -20.55 -58.11 33.16
C MET A 1 -19.52 -57.00 33.05
N THR A 2 -18.96 -56.81 31.83
CA THR A 2 -18.63 -55.49 31.20
C THR A 2 -18.10 -54.36 32.11
N VAL A 3 -16.95 -53.71 31.94
CA VAL A 3 -15.92 -53.56 30.88
C VAL A 3 -14.58 -53.21 31.56
N THR A 4 -13.51 -53.58 30.86
CA THR A 4 -12.07 -53.57 31.15
C THR A 4 -11.36 -52.20 31.15
N THR A 5 -10.57 -51.97 32.22
CA THR A 5 -9.13 -51.60 32.29
C THR A 5 -8.46 -50.43 31.52
N ASN A 6 -7.63 -49.70 32.30
CA ASN A 6 -6.25 -49.21 32.08
C ASN A 6 -5.95 -47.97 31.22
N ASP A 7 -5.67 -46.85 31.91
CA ASP A 7 -4.33 -46.32 32.30
C ASP A 7 -3.13 -46.25 31.32
N TYR A 8 -2.39 -45.12 31.42
CA TYR A 8 -1.01 -44.77 31.02
C TYR A 8 -0.60 -44.27 29.60
N ARG A 9 -0.08 -43.01 29.62
CA ARG A 9 1.16 -42.43 29.01
C ARG A 9 1.32 -42.10 27.50
N TYR A 10 1.86 -40.88 27.31
CA TYR A 10 2.75 -40.36 26.25
C TYR A 10 2.25 -40.31 24.78
N GLY A 11 2.34 -39.10 24.20
CA GLY A 11 2.84 -38.95 22.83
C GLY A 11 1.95 -38.20 21.83
N ASN A 12 2.48 -37.06 21.38
CA ASN A 12 2.51 -36.60 19.99
C ASN A 12 1.22 -36.05 19.34
N LEU A 13 1.24 -34.78 18.91
CA LEU A 13 1.72 -34.38 17.57
C LEU A 13 0.78 -34.91 16.46
N SER A 14 -0.47 -34.43 16.37
CA SER A 14 -1.35 -34.81 15.25
C SER A 14 -2.50 -33.85 14.87
N ILE A 15 -2.55 -32.61 15.36
CA ILE A 15 -3.59 -31.65 14.92
C ILE A 15 -3.01 -30.43 14.18
N LEU A 16 -1.73 -30.10 14.38
CA LEU A 16 -1.00 -29.09 13.61
C LEU A 16 -0.44 -29.59 12.26
N LEU A 17 -0.62 -30.88 11.94
CA LEU A 17 -0.16 -31.51 10.69
C LEU A 17 -1.24 -31.68 9.62
N TYR A 18 -2.53 -31.41 9.91
CA TYR A 18 -3.60 -31.53 8.92
C TYR A 18 -3.96 -30.21 8.20
N VAL A 19 -3.62 -29.05 8.77
CA VAL A 19 -3.98 -27.74 8.16
C VAL A 19 -2.90 -27.25 7.19
N ASN A 20 -1.64 -27.68 7.33
CA ASN A 20 -0.55 -27.32 6.41
C ASN A 20 -0.41 -28.24 5.17
N LEU A 21 -1.14 -29.36 5.10
CA LEU A 21 -1.09 -30.27 3.95
C LEU A 21 -2.09 -29.91 2.83
N LEU A 22 -3.13 -29.11 3.14
CA LEU A 22 -4.11 -28.61 2.15
C LEU A 22 -3.65 -27.33 1.42
N LEU A 23 -2.73 -26.56 2.01
CA LEU A 23 -2.11 -25.40 1.34
C LEU A 23 -0.95 -25.79 0.40
N LEU A 24 -0.45 -27.04 0.47
CA LEU A 24 0.66 -27.54 -0.37
C LEU A 24 0.20 -28.35 -1.59
N LEU A 25 -1.09 -28.70 -1.73
CA LEU A 25 -1.60 -29.43 -2.89
C LEU A 25 -2.21 -28.53 -4.00
N PHE A 26 -2.38 -27.23 -3.78
CA PHE A 26 -2.83 -26.30 -4.84
C PHE A 26 -1.69 -25.60 -5.60
N CYS A 27 -0.42 -25.93 -5.32
CA CYS A 27 0.75 -25.28 -5.95
C CYS A 27 1.52 -26.18 -6.93
N TRP A 28 0.96 -27.33 -7.34
CA TRP A 28 1.64 -28.29 -8.25
C TRP A 28 0.94 -28.53 -9.61
N THR A 29 -0.03 -27.71 -10.00
CA THR A 29 -0.57 -27.74 -11.37
C THR A 29 -0.66 -26.33 -11.93
N LEU A 30 0.47 -25.79 -12.40
CA LEU A 30 0.58 -24.83 -13.52
C LEU A 30 2.00 -24.26 -13.52
N SER A 31 2.95 -25.06 -13.99
CA SER A 31 4.22 -24.56 -14.49
C SER A 31 4.56 -25.30 -15.76
N THR A 32 4.06 -24.80 -16.89
CA THR A 32 4.73 -24.84 -18.21
C THR A 32 4.03 -23.88 -19.17
N SER A 33 4.49 -22.63 -19.22
CA SER A 33 5.00 -22.00 -20.44
C SER A 33 5.43 -20.57 -20.13
N GLU A 34 6.70 -20.32 -20.41
CA GLU A 34 7.40 -19.05 -20.30
C GLU A 34 6.86 -18.06 -21.34
N THR A 35 6.64 -16.80 -20.95
CA THR A 35 7.35 -15.63 -21.49
C THR A 35 6.87 -14.35 -20.79
N ASP A 36 7.85 -13.52 -20.46
CA ASP A 36 7.78 -12.09 -20.10
C ASP A 36 7.17 -11.67 -18.75
N LEU A 37 8.04 -11.49 -17.75
CA LEU A 37 7.87 -10.52 -16.65
C LEU A 37 9.22 -10.18 -15.98
N ASP A 38 10.18 -9.71 -16.80
CA ASP A 38 11.35 -8.97 -16.34
C ASP A 38 11.06 -7.46 -16.47
N ASN A 39 10.37 -6.85 -15.50
CA ASN A 39 10.59 -5.43 -15.16
C ASN A 39 9.88 -5.02 -13.86
N TYR A 40 10.53 -5.22 -12.71
CA TYR A 40 10.11 -4.60 -11.44
C TYR A 40 11.29 -3.96 -10.70
N GLY A 41 12.14 -3.29 -11.47
CA GLY A 41 13.38 -2.67 -11.01
C GLY A 41 13.69 -1.28 -11.58
N GLN A 42 12.69 -0.58 -12.15
CA GLN A 42 12.83 0.82 -12.63
C GLN A 42 11.57 1.69 -12.43
N GLN A 43 10.86 1.61 -11.30
CA GLN A 43 9.63 2.39 -11.04
C GLN A 43 9.74 3.54 -10.03
N GLN A 44 10.89 4.21 -9.93
CA GLN A 44 10.98 5.51 -9.22
C GLN A 44 11.52 6.67 -10.07
N GLN A 45 11.61 6.51 -11.40
CA GLN A 45 11.80 7.63 -12.34
C GLN A 45 10.82 7.61 -13.53
N GLN A 46 9.67 6.94 -13.39
CA GLN A 46 8.62 6.86 -14.42
C GLN A 46 7.18 7.02 -13.88
N HIS A 47 6.93 7.91 -12.91
CA HIS A 47 5.56 8.42 -12.67
C HIS A 47 5.18 9.51 -13.69
N GLY A 48 5.55 9.29 -14.96
CA GLY A 48 5.29 10.15 -16.10
C GLY A 48 5.18 9.41 -17.43
N SER A 49 5.08 8.07 -17.44
CA SER A 49 5.05 7.31 -18.70
C SER A 49 4.53 5.88 -18.50
N LEU A 50 3.23 5.72 -18.24
CA LEU A 50 2.46 4.55 -18.71
C LEU A 50 0.98 4.93 -18.85
N MET A 51 0.72 5.85 -19.76
CA MET A 51 -0.59 6.14 -20.36
C MET A 51 -0.40 5.97 -21.87
N THR A 52 -0.32 4.74 -22.34
CA THR A 52 -0.35 4.38 -23.76
C THR A 52 -1.01 3.01 -23.82
N THR A 53 -2.26 2.80 -24.21
CA THR A 53 -3.16 3.52 -25.10
C THR A 53 -4.60 3.43 -24.55
N ALA A 54 -4.96 4.30 -23.61
CA ALA A 54 -6.34 4.70 -23.49
C ALA A 54 -6.45 5.95 -24.36
N ASN A 55 -7.28 5.88 -25.40
CA ASN A 55 -7.59 7.02 -26.23
C ASN A 55 -8.20 8.08 -25.31
N TYR A 56 -7.39 9.04 -24.85
CA TYR A 56 -7.85 10.19 -24.07
C TYR A 56 -8.75 10.99 -24.99
N ASN A 57 -10.04 10.64 -24.99
CA ASN A 57 -11.06 11.43 -25.63
C ASN A 57 -11.02 12.80 -24.98
N LYS A 58 -10.72 13.82 -25.78
CA LYS A 58 -10.65 15.23 -25.35
C LYS A 58 -11.98 15.78 -24.80
N ASP A 59 -13.05 14.97 -24.86
CA ASP A 59 -14.40 15.30 -24.37
C ASP A 59 -14.69 14.90 -22.91
N GLY A 60 -13.71 14.32 -22.18
CA GLY A 60 -13.72 14.00 -20.74
C GLY A 60 -15.08 13.65 -20.11
N ASP A 61 -15.32 12.37 -19.76
CA ASP A 61 -16.61 11.86 -19.29
C ASP A 61 -16.95 12.22 -17.80
N MET A 62 -17.51 11.30 -17.02
CA MET A 62 -17.80 11.50 -15.60
C MET A 62 -16.52 11.58 -14.78
N SER A 63 -16.41 12.59 -13.92
CA SER A 63 -15.33 12.71 -12.94
C SER A 63 -15.89 13.04 -11.56
N LEU A 64 -15.33 12.43 -10.52
CA LEU A 64 -15.68 12.65 -9.11
C LEU A 64 -14.38 12.61 -8.28
N TRP A 65 -14.12 13.63 -7.48
CA TRP A 65 -12.93 13.74 -6.64
C TRP A 65 -13.20 14.55 -5.37
N ILE A 66 -12.32 14.42 -4.38
CA ILE A 66 -12.32 15.24 -3.17
C ILE A 66 -11.50 16.51 -3.43
N ASP A 67 -12.01 17.66 -2.98
CA ASP A 67 -11.39 18.96 -3.21
C ASP A 67 -9.98 19.08 -2.59
N GLU A 68 -9.05 19.62 -3.39
CA GLU A 68 -7.62 19.71 -3.07
C GLU A 68 -7.34 20.62 -1.87
N MET A 69 -8.11 21.70 -1.69
CA MET A 69 -7.95 22.62 -0.56
C MET A 69 -8.43 21.99 0.75
N GLN A 70 -9.51 21.21 0.70
CA GLN A 70 -9.95 20.43 1.86
C GLN A 70 -8.92 19.37 2.25
N VAL A 71 -8.36 18.67 1.27
CA VAL A 71 -7.34 17.65 1.47
C VAL A 71 -6.05 18.28 2.04
N LYS A 72 -5.68 19.48 1.57
CA LYS A 72 -4.56 20.27 2.12
C LYS A 72 -4.74 20.59 3.60
N GLN A 73 -5.97 20.84 4.06
CA GLN A 73 -6.30 21.07 5.47
C GLN A 73 -6.19 19.78 6.31
N PHE A 74 -6.48 18.62 5.73
CA PHE A 74 -6.37 17.32 6.41
C PHE A 74 -4.99 16.66 6.34
N PHE A 75 -4.12 17.05 5.40
CA PHE A 75 -2.83 16.39 5.20
C PHE A 75 -1.66 17.37 5.21
N ASN A 76 -1.70 18.32 6.14
CA ASN A 76 -0.58 19.21 6.48
C ASN A 76 0.05 19.95 5.30
N GLY A 77 -0.80 20.50 4.43
CA GLY A 77 -0.31 21.34 3.37
C GLY A 77 0.09 20.62 2.09
N PHE A 78 -0.03 19.29 1.99
CA PHE A 78 0.11 18.57 0.72
C PHE A 78 -1.19 18.65 -0.08
N PRO A 79 -1.25 19.43 -1.16
CA PRO A 79 -2.41 19.45 -2.02
C PRO A 79 -2.40 18.15 -2.85
N MET A 80 -3.40 17.29 -2.64
CA MET A 80 -3.63 16.13 -3.51
C MET A 80 -5.10 16.08 -3.92
N LYS A 81 -5.37 15.67 -5.15
CA LYS A 81 -6.72 15.37 -5.61
C LYS A 81 -6.95 13.88 -5.47
N ILE A 82 -7.85 13.50 -4.57
CA ILE A 82 -8.25 12.10 -4.40
C ILE A 82 -9.43 11.86 -5.33
N HIS A 83 -9.19 11.17 -6.43
CA HIS A 83 -10.25 10.81 -7.36
C HIS A 83 -11.05 9.61 -6.84
N ALA A 84 -12.29 9.46 -7.29
CA ALA A 84 -13.04 8.21 -7.15
C ALA A 84 -13.43 7.71 -8.55
N ILE A 85 -13.71 8.65 -9.46
CA ILE A 85 -14.04 8.39 -10.87
C ILE A 85 -13.22 9.34 -11.73
N VAL A 86 -12.57 8.80 -12.76
CA VAL A 86 -11.82 9.55 -13.77
C VAL A 86 -12.30 9.11 -15.14
N ASP A 87 -12.76 10.06 -15.95
CA ASP A 87 -13.23 9.82 -17.32
C ASP A 87 -14.19 8.62 -17.48
N GLY A 88 -15.17 8.51 -16.57
CA GLY A 88 -16.17 7.45 -16.58
C GLY A 88 -15.71 6.11 -15.99
N VAL A 89 -14.49 6.04 -15.46
CA VAL A 89 -13.93 4.83 -14.85
C VAL A 89 -13.85 5.01 -13.34
N VAL A 90 -14.51 4.11 -12.59
CA VAL A 90 -14.34 4.02 -11.13
C VAL A 90 -12.96 3.44 -10.84
N LEU A 91 -12.16 4.13 -10.02
CA LEU A 91 -10.78 3.74 -9.79
C LEU A 91 -10.68 2.42 -8.99
N PRO A 92 -9.75 1.51 -9.32
CA PRO A 92 -9.71 0.16 -8.74
C PRO A 92 -9.64 0.09 -7.22
N TYR A 93 -8.97 1.03 -6.55
CA TYR A 93 -8.89 1.04 -5.09
C TYR A 93 -10.24 1.28 -4.41
N VAL A 94 -11.17 1.99 -5.07
CA VAL A 94 -12.54 2.20 -4.56
C VAL A 94 -13.34 0.90 -4.63
N LEU A 95 -12.98 0.00 -5.55
CA LEU A 95 -13.64 -1.29 -5.78
C LEU A 95 -13.02 -2.43 -4.95
N ASP A 96 -11.93 -2.19 -4.23
CA ASP A 96 -11.30 -3.20 -3.37
C ASP A 96 -12.26 -3.59 -2.22
N PRO A 97 -12.61 -4.87 -2.05
CA PRO A 97 -13.44 -5.33 -0.93
C PRO A 97 -12.84 -5.02 0.46
N ASN A 98 -11.52 -4.81 0.54
CA ASN A 98 -10.84 -4.43 1.78
C ASN A 98 -10.62 -2.92 1.91
N PHE A 99 -11.11 -2.10 0.97
CA PHE A 99 -10.92 -0.65 0.98
C PHE A 99 -11.22 -0.02 2.35
N GLU A 100 -12.34 -0.45 2.97
CA GLU A 100 -12.79 0.03 4.29
C GLU A 100 -11.75 -0.16 5.40
N LYS A 101 -10.90 -1.20 5.32
CA LYS A 101 -9.85 -1.46 6.34
C LYS A 101 -8.67 -0.51 6.23
N TYR A 102 -8.48 0.11 5.07
CA TYR A 102 -7.39 1.05 4.83
C TYR A 102 -7.80 2.50 5.05
N LEU A 103 -9.09 2.76 5.27
CA LEU A 103 -9.60 4.11 5.50
C LEU A 103 -9.35 4.55 6.95
N PRO A 104 -8.79 5.75 7.16
CA PRO A 104 -8.64 6.31 8.49
C PRO A 104 -10.00 6.70 9.07
N ILE A 105 -10.08 6.76 10.41
CA ILE A 105 -11.24 7.31 11.11
C ILE A 105 -11.27 8.83 10.86
N ILE A 106 -12.41 9.35 10.40
CA ILE A 106 -12.62 10.78 10.19
C ILE A 106 -12.59 11.48 11.56
N PRO A 107 -11.73 12.49 11.79
CA PRO A 107 -11.60 13.16 13.09
C PRO A 107 -12.86 13.91 13.55
N SER A 108 -12.97 14.23 14.85
CA SER A 108 -14.16 14.88 15.43
C SER A 108 -14.46 16.28 14.90
N GLN A 109 -13.43 17.00 14.44
CA GLN A 109 -13.49 18.37 13.93
C GLN A 109 -14.06 18.45 12.51
N VAL A 110 -14.05 17.34 11.76
CA VAL A 110 -14.55 17.31 10.38
C VAL A 110 -16.08 17.26 10.40
N THR A 111 -16.73 18.36 10.05
CA THR A 111 -18.20 18.44 10.00
C THR A 111 -18.76 18.10 8.62
N SER A 112 -17.96 18.26 7.56
CA SER A 112 -18.34 17.93 6.20
C SER A 112 -17.14 17.60 5.30
N VAL A 113 -17.41 16.85 4.23
CA VAL A 113 -16.46 16.54 3.15
C VAL A 113 -16.98 17.15 1.84
N ASN A 114 -16.12 17.88 1.14
CA ASN A 114 -16.37 18.55 -0.12
C ASN A 114 -15.97 17.62 -1.26
N PHE A 115 -16.95 17.22 -2.05
CA PHE A 115 -16.74 16.47 -3.28
C PHE A 115 -16.98 17.39 -4.45
N THR A 116 -16.14 17.27 -5.47
CA THR A 116 -16.33 17.94 -6.75
C THR A 116 -16.59 16.89 -7.81
N TRP A 117 -17.56 17.17 -8.68
CA TRP A 117 -17.90 16.30 -9.78
C TRP A 117 -18.28 17.09 -11.03
N LYS A 118 -18.21 16.40 -12.17
CA LYS A 118 -18.77 16.87 -13.43
C LYS A 118 -19.09 15.68 -14.34
N SER A 119 -20.03 15.89 -15.24
CA SER A 119 -20.28 15.04 -16.39
C SER A 119 -19.64 15.64 -17.63
N GLY A 120 -19.26 14.79 -18.58
CA GLY A 120 -18.69 15.24 -19.86
C GLY A 120 -19.69 16.01 -20.70
N GLU A 121 -19.20 16.74 -21.71
CA GLU A 121 -20.04 17.61 -22.54
C GLU A 121 -21.15 16.80 -23.25
N ASN A 122 -20.79 15.63 -23.76
CA ASN A 122 -21.66 14.78 -24.59
C ASN A 122 -22.42 13.68 -23.83
N ARG A 123 -22.22 13.55 -22.51
CA ARG A 123 -22.85 12.51 -21.68
C ARG A 123 -23.52 13.11 -20.46
N ASN A 124 -24.70 12.62 -20.14
CA ASN A 124 -25.47 13.05 -18.98
C ASN A 124 -25.57 11.87 -18.01
N TYR A 125 -25.35 12.15 -16.72
CA TYR A 125 -25.48 11.17 -15.66
C TYR A 125 -26.56 11.60 -14.68
N TYR A 126 -27.47 10.68 -14.39
CA TYR A 126 -28.38 10.78 -13.28
C TYR A 126 -27.75 10.12 -12.06
N TYR A 127 -27.70 10.82 -10.95
CA TYR A 127 -27.17 10.32 -9.70
C TYR A 127 -28.30 9.96 -8.74
N ASP A 128 -28.07 8.93 -7.92
CA ASP A 128 -28.97 8.50 -6.86
C ASP A 128 -28.15 8.08 -5.64
N PHE A 129 -28.23 8.89 -4.59
CA PHE A 129 -27.72 8.55 -3.26
C PHE A 129 -28.75 7.69 -2.54
N ASP A 130 -28.62 6.38 -2.69
CA ASP A 130 -29.59 5.41 -2.21
C ASP A 130 -29.29 4.87 -0.80
N GLN A 131 -28.12 5.20 -0.23
CA GLN A 131 -27.75 4.84 1.13
C GLN A 131 -27.05 6.01 1.84
N LEU A 132 -27.71 6.56 2.85
CA LEU A 132 -27.20 7.61 3.73
C LEU A 132 -27.63 7.24 5.16
N GLN A 133 -26.84 6.40 5.85
CA GLN A 133 -27.24 5.80 7.12
C GLN A 133 -26.10 5.86 8.13
N SER A 134 -26.44 6.10 9.40
CA SER A 134 -25.54 5.88 10.53
C SER A 134 -25.87 4.52 11.17
N PHE A 135 -24.86 3.85 11.72
CA PHE A 135 -25.02 2.62 12.51
C PHE A 135 -24.95 2.87 14.01
N ASN A 136 -24.71 4.13 14.40
CA ASN A 136 -24.59 4.56 15.78
C ASN A 136 -25.37 5.86 15.93
N ASP A 137 -26.69 5.79 15.80
CA ASP A 137 -27.58 6.96 15.80
C ASP A 137 -27.53 7.78 17.09
N ASP A 138 -27.08 7.18 18.21
CA ASP A 138 -26.86 7.90 19.47
C ASP A 138 -25.61 8.80 19.44
N ILE A 139 -24.65 8.50 18.56
CA ILE A 139 -23.35 9.20 18.49
C ILE A 139 -23.28 10.09 17.24
N LEU A 140 -23.87 9.66 16.13
CA LEU A 140 -23.76 10.28 14.83
C LEU A 140 -25.09 10.16 14.09
N LYS A 141 -25.66 11.28 13.64
CA LYS A 141 -26.86 11.22 12.79
C LYS A 141 -26.50 10.80 11.37
N ALA A 142 -27.48 10.35 10.60
CA ALA A 142 -27.30 10.04 9.18
C ALA A 142 -26.64 11.20 8.41
N PRO A 143 -25.75 10.90 7.45
CA PRO A 143 -25.08 11.92 6.65
C PRO A 143 -26.08 12.71 5.80
N VAL A 144 -25.85 14.01 5.66
CA VAL A 144 -26.75 14.93 4.94
C VAL A 144 -26.02 15.53 3.75
N LEU A 145 -26.68 15.62 2.60
CA LEU A 145 -26.13 16.21 1.39
C LEU A 145 -26.48 17.69 1.29
N SER A 146 -25.57 18.51 0.78
CA SER A 146 -25.87 19.91 0.40
C SER A 146 -26.72 20.03 -0.87
N ILE A 147 -26.96 18.91 -1.55
CA ILE A 147 -27.75 18.77 -2.78
C ILE A 147 -28.89 17.78 -2.53
N LYS A 148 -29.87 17.73 -3.45
CA LYS A 148 -30.91 16.69 -3.43
C LYS A 148 -30.26 15.30 -3.55
N SER A 149 -30.86 14.28 -2.96
CA SER A 149 -30.36 12.89 -3.01
C SER A 149 -30.39 12.28 -4.40
N LYS A 150 -31.21 12.81 -5.32
CA LYS A 150 -31.23 12.39 -6.72
C LYS A 150 -31.29 13.60 -7.64
N GLY A 151 -30.72 13.47 -8.83
CA GLY A 151 -30.71 14.55 -9.82
C GLY A 151 -29.75 14.30 -10.97
N LEU A 152 -29.49 15.34 -11.76
CA LEU A 152 -28.51 15.31 -12.84
C LEU A 152 -27.16 15.81 -12.35
N VAL A 153 -26.10 15.13 -12.75
CA VAL A 153 -24.72 15.58 -12.53
C VAL A 153 -24.47 16.82 -13.39
N PRO A 154 -23.89 17.91 -12.83
CA PRO A 154 -23.62 19.14 -13.57
C PRO A 154 -22.56 18.93 -14.65
N LYS A 155 -22.56 19.82 -15.66
CA LYS A 155 -21.55 19.83 -16.74
C LYS A 155 -20.25 20.49 -16.32
N GLN A 156 -20.36 21.55 -15.55
CA GLN A 156 -19.20 22.22 -14.98
C GLN A 156 -18.78 21.55 -13.66
N PRO A 157 -17.50 21.60 -13.29
CA PRO A 157 -17.03 21.19 -11.97
C PRO A 157 -17.80 21.93 -10.88
N THR A 158 -18.63 21.20 -10.14
CA THR A 158 -19.45 21.76 -9.06
C THR A 158 -19.16 21.02 -7.76
N VAL A 159 -19.03 21.77 -6.68
CA VAL A 159 -18.83 21.23 -5.34
C VAL A 159 -20.19 20.90 -4.70
N PHE A 160 -20.27 19.74 -4.07
CA PHE A 160 -21.30 19.43 -3.09
C PHE A 160 -20.65 18.94 -1.79
N GLN A 161 -21.36 19.10 -0.68
CA GLN A 161 -20.87 18.72 0.64
C GLN A 161 -21.66 17.54 1.17
N VAL A 162 -20.96 16.63 1.83
CA VAL A 162 -21.55 15.58 2.67
C VAL A 162 -21.29 15.97 4.12
N PHE A 163 -22.32 16.40 4.83
CA PHE A 163 -22.27 16.69 6.26
C PHE A 163 -22.32 15.39 7.06
N ILE A 164 -21.48 15.29 8.09
CA ILE A 164 -21.32 14.11 8.95
C ILE A 164 -21.54 14.53 10.41
N PRO A 165 -22.80 14.77 10.82
CA PRO A 165 -23.12 15.45 12.07
C PRO A 165 -23.06 14.55 13.31
N CYS A 166 -22.09 14.80 14.20
CA CYS A 166 -22.04 14.19 15.53
C CYS A 166 -23.18 14.69 16.42
N ILE A 167 -23.65 13.82 17.31
CA ILE A 167 -24.53 14.21 18.41
C ILE A 167 -23.65 14.72 19.54
N GLY A 168 -23.76 16.02 19.80
CA GLY A 168 -22.86 16.75 20.68
C GLY A 168 -23.06 16.50 22.17
N ASN A 169 -23.37 15.28 22.62
CA ASN A 169 -23.39 14.92 24.05
C ASN A 169 -22.70 13.57 24.32
N ILE A 170 -22.35 12.81 23.29
CA ILE A 170 -21.73 11.49 23.41
C ILE A 170 -20.42 11.48 22.62
N SER A 171 -19.36 10.98 23.25
CA SER A 171 -18.08 10.74 22.60
C SER A 171 -17.97 9.28 22.19
N GLY A 172 -17.39 9.00 21.03
CA GLY A 172 -17.20 7.65 20.54
C GLY A 172 -16.80 7.61 19.07
N ILE A 173 -16.66 6.40 18.54
CA ILE A 173 -16.46 6.17 17.11
C ILE A 173 -17.77 5.63 16.56
N ALA A 174 -18.32 6.30 15.55
CA ALA A 174 -19.54 5.92 14.86
C ALA A 174 -19.21 5.45 13.44
N SER A 175 -19.91 4.45 12.96
CA SER A 175 -19.83 4.02 11.55
C SER A 175 -21.04 4.56 10.77
N PHE A 176 -20.83 4.91 9.51
CA PHE A 176 -21.90 5.33 8.60
C PHE A 176 -21.63 4.85 7.17
N THR A 177 -22.66 4.82 6.33
CA THR A 177 -22.55 4.43 4.92
C THR A 177 -22.99 5.52 3.96
N LEU A 178 -22.31 5.54 2.81
CA LEU A 178 -22.65 6.33 1.62
C LEU A 178 -22.78 5.38 0.43
N GLY A 179 -23.93 5.43 -0.24
CA GLY A 179 -24.20 4.71 -1.48
C GLY A 179 -24.44 5.68 -2.62
N LEU A 180 -23.72 5.53 -3.73
CA LEU A 180 -23.88 6.37 -4.93
C LEU A 180 -24.07 5.49 -6.16
N ARG A 181 -25.25 5.58 -6.79
CA ARG A 181 -25.51 5.05 -8.13
C ARG A 181 -25.36 6.16 -9.17
N LEU A 182 -24.75 5.83 -10.30
CA LEU A 182 -24.68 6.72 -11.46
C LEU A 182 -25.26 5.98 -12.66
N ILE A 183 -26.21 6.62 -13.33
CA ILE A 183 -26.93 6.08 -14.49
C ILE A 183 -26.67 7.00 -15.67
N ASN A 184 -26.13 6.48 -16.76
CA ASN A 184 -26.01 7.24 -17.99
C ASN A 184 -27.42 7.42 -18.59
N THR A 185 -27.87 8.66 -18.77
CA THR A 185 -29.25 8.92 -19.22
C THR A 185 -29.50 8.55 -20.68
N ASN A 186 -28.44 8.49 -21.49
CA ASN A 186 -28.55 8.20 -22.92
C ASN A 186 -28.72 6.70 -23.15
N THR A 187 -28.02 5.88 -22.37
CA THR A 187 -28.08 4.40 -22.48
C THR A 187 -29.00 3.75 -21.44
N ASN A 188 -29.41 4.51 -20.42
CA ASN A 188 -30.12 4.02 -19.23
C ASN A 188 -29.38 2.88 -18.51
N GLN A 189 -28.04 2.86 -18.59
CA GLN A 189 -27.19 1.85 -17.96
C GLN A 189 -26.44 2.46 -16.78
N TYR A 190 -26.17 1.63 -15.78
CA TYR A 190 -25.30 2.00 -14.66
C TYR A 190 -23.87 2.23 -15.16
N LEU A 191 -23.19 3.22 -14.58
CA LEU A 191 -21.76 3.36 -14.73
C LEU A 191 -21.08 2.14 -14.08
N ALA A 192 -20.19 1.47 -14.83
CA ALA A 192 -19.48 0.29 -14.34
C ALA A 192 -18.73 0.60 -13.03
N GLY A 193 -18.84 -0.28 -12.04
CA GLY A 193 -18.31 -0.06 -10.70
C GLY A 193 -19.24 0.72 -9.75
N THR A 194 -20.44 1.12 -10.20
CA THR A 194 -21.50 1.65 -9.34
C THR A 194 -22.60 0.60 -9.10
N PRO A 195 -23.30 0.58 -7.95
CA PRO A 195 -23.22 1.54 -6.84
C PRO A 195 -21.87 1.51 -6.11
N ILE A 196 -21.30 2.69 -5.89
CA ILE A 196 -20.16 2.83 -4.97
C ILE A 196 -20.73 2.75 -3.55
N ARG A 197 -20.22 1.80 -2.75
CA ARG A 197 -20.61 1.58 -1.35
C ARG A 197 -19.41 1.88 -0.47
N LEU A 198 -19.52 2.91 0.36
CA LEU A 198 -18.48 3.27 1.31
C LEU A 198 -19.02 3.11 2.72
N LYS A 199 -18.39 2.28 3.54
CA LYS A 199 -18.55 2.30 5.00
C LYS A 199 -17.38 3.06 5.61
N LEU A 200 -17.70 4.12 6.32
CA LEU A 200 -16.72 5.04 6.89
C LEU A 200 -16.89 5.10 8.40
N GLN A 201 -15.79 5.41 9.10
CA GLN A 201 -15.79 5.62 10.54
C GLN A 201 -15.54 7.09 10.86
N LYS A 202 -16.28 7.63 11.83
CA LYS A 202 -16.20 9.01 12.30
C LYS A 202 -15.98 9.00 13.80
N GLN A 203 -14.95 9.67 14.26
CA GLN A 203 -14.82 10.02 15.67
C GLN A 203 -15.76 11.17 15.98
N CYS A 204 -16.55 11.04 17.03
CA CYS A 204 -17.32 12.11 17.63
C CYS A 204 -16.77 12.36 19.03
N THR A 205 -16.52 13.62 19.34
CA THR A 205 -16.03 14.03 20.65
C THR A 205 -16.98 15.10 21.14
N TYR A 206 -17.40 14.98 22.39
CA TYR A 206 -18.16 16.03 23.04
C TYR A 206 -17.24 17.22 23.28
N HIS A 207 -17.33 18.20 22.39
CA HIS A 207 -16.71 19.52 22.53
C HIS A 207 -17.70 20.46 23.22
N GLY A 208 -18.20 20.05 24.39
CA GLY A 208 -19.00 20.95 25.21
C GLY A 208 -18.20 22.17 25.67
N PRO A 209 -18.87 23.28 25.99
CA PRO A 209 -18.23 24.45 26.55
C PRO A 209 -17.40 24.05 27.78
N ASP A 210 -16.09 24.27 27.75
CA ASP A 210 -15.22 24.11 28.91
C ASP A 210 -14.93 25.49 29.50
N PRO A 211 -15.42 25.81 30.71
CA PRO A 211 -15.12 27.09 31.37
C PRO A 211 -13.62 27.41 31.47
N GLU A 212 -12.77 26.38 31.46
CA GLU A 212 -11.31 26.49 31.50
C GLU A 212 -10.64 26.31 30.12
N CYS A 213 -11.40 26.37 29.03
CA CYS A 213 -10.92 26.25 27.66
C CYS A 213 -9.71 27.17 27.38
N ASP A 214 -9.76 28.41 27.85
CA ASP A 214 -8.68 29.41 27.72
C ASP A 214 -7.32 28.93 28.28
N LYS A 215 -7.31 27.96 29.21
CA LYS A 215 -6.09 27.40 29.82
C LYS A 215 -5.67 26.07 29.22
N LYS A 216 -6.58 25.35 28.57
CA LYS A 216 -6.37 23.96 28.11
C LYS A 216 -6.01 23.88 26.64
N CYS A 217 -6.43 24.83 25.80
CA CYS A 217 -6.08 24.81 24.37
C CYS A 217 -4.56 24.81 24.18
N GLY A 218 -4.02 23.67 23.73
CA GLY A 218 -2.62 23.48 23.40
C GLY A 218 -2.28 23.91 21.97
N ASN A 219 -1.00 23.81 21.63
CA ASN A 219 -0.50 24.01 20.26
C ASN A 219 -0.97 25.30 19.58
N ASN A 220 -1.09 26.40 20.33
CA ASN A 220 -1.56 27.71 19.88
C ASN A 220 -3.05 27.75 19.44
N GLY A 221 -3.86 26.78 19.88
CA GLY A 221 -5.31 26.85 19.77
C GLY A 221 -5.89 28.03 20.54
N LYS A 222 -7.00 28.59 20.04
CA LYS A 222 -7.69 29.72 20.67
C LYS A 222 -9.06 29.31 21.15
N CYS A 223 -9.44 29.71 22.35
CA CYS A 223 -10.79 29.51 22.81
C CYS A 223 -11.75 30.50 22.12
N ASN A 224 -12.88 30.02 21.60
CA ASN A 224 -13.92 30.89 21.04
C ASN A 224 -14.93 31.34 22.11
N SER A 225 -15.90 32.17 21.72
CA SER A 225 -16.97 32.66 22.60
C SER A 225 -17.85 31.56 23.20
N GLU A 226 -17.90 30.39 22.56
CA GLU A 226 -18.67 29.22 23.00
C GLU A 226 -17.86 28.31 23.92
N LYS A 227 -16.67 28.74 24.37
CA LYS A 227 -15.78 27.96 25.25
C LYS A 227 -15.29 26.65 24.62
N ILE A 228 -15.03 26.68 23.31
CA ILE A 228 -14.49 25.57 22.53
C ILE A 228 -13.14 25.98 21.93
N CYS A 229 -12.15 25.07 21.96
CA CYS A 229 -10.86 25.32 21.32
C CYS A 229 -10.97 25.27 19.80
N VAL A 230 -10.55 26.35 19.15
CA VAL A 230 -10.34 26.45 17.72
C VAL A 230 -8.89 26.10 17.43
N CYS A 231 -8.69 24.94 16.82
CA CYS A 231 -7.36 24.41 16.57
C CYS A 231 -6.72 25.00 15.31
N PRO A 232 -5.40 25.24 15.34
CA PRO A 232 -4.67 25.61 14.14
C PRO A 232 -4.60 24.42 13.17
N THR A 233 -4.27 24.72 11.91
CA THR A 233 -4.14 23.71 10.86
C THR A 233 -3.21 22.56 11.27
N GLY A 234 -3.66 21.32 11.05
CA GLY A 234 -2.89 20.12 11.39
C GLY A 234 -2.99 19.68 12.85
N TYR A 235 -3.73 20.39 13.70
CA TYR A 235 -3.99 19.99 15.09
C TYR A 235 -5.47 19.68 15.31
N LEU A 236 -5.72 18.68 16.15
CA LEU A 236 -7.01 18.06 16.42
C LEU A 236 -7.11 17.77 17.93
N GLY A 237 -8.29 17.34 18.36
CA GLY A 237 -8.62 17.07 19.77
C GLY A 237 -9.58 18.11 20.36
N LYS A 238 -9.97 17.91 21.63
CA LYS A 238 -10.84 18.86 22.36
C LYS A 238 -10.09 20.13 22.74
N TYR A 239 -8.79 19.99 22.95
CA TYR A 239 -7.88 21.04 23.37
C TYR A 239 -6.71 21.17 22.40
N CYS A 240 -6.87 20.75 21.14
CA CYS A 240 -5.84 20.81 20.10
C CYS A 240 -4.56 20.03 20.46
N GLU A 241 -4.69 18.99 21.27
CA GLU A 241 -3.61 18.19 21.83
C GLU A 241 -3.00 17.19 20.83
N SER A 242 -3.76 16.78 19.82
CA SER A 242 -3.36 15.75 18.86
C SER A 242 -2.87 16.37 17.56
N ALA A 243 -1.63 16.09 17.17
CA ALA A 243 -1.16 16.45 15.84
C ALA A 243 -1.65 15.45 14.78
N LEU A 244 -1.94 15.94 13.59
CA LEU A 244 -2.33 15.15 12.43
C LEU A 244 -1.07 14.74 11.67
N CYS A 245 -0.84 13.45 11.49
CA CYS A 245 0.24 12.96 10.63
C CYS A 245 -0.35 12.16 9.49
N TYR A 246 -0.05 12.58 8.26
CA TYR A 246 -0.38 11.83 7.07
C TYR A 246 0.80 11.80 6.08
N PRO A 247 1.15 10.61 5.56
CA PRO A 247 0.76 9.29 6.06
C PRO A 247 0.97 9.11 7.57
N GLN A 248 0.16 8.24 8.18
CA GLN A 248 0.25 7.97 9.62
C GLN A 248 1.65 7.44 9.98
N CYS A 249 2.12 7.76 11.19
CA CYS A 249 3.38 7.22 11.69
C CYS A 249 3.27 5.69 11.82
N MET A 250 4.15 4.97 11.12
CA MET A 250 4.17 3.51 11.11
C MET A 250 4.98 2.95 12.28
N ASN A 251 4.90 1.63 12.50
CA ASN A 251 5.77 0.89 13.41
C ASN A 251 5.84 1.45 14.85
N GLY A 252 4.72 1.97 15.35
CA GLY A 252 4.65 2.57 16.69
C GLY A 252 5.33 3.94 16.80
N GLY A 253 5.52 4.65 15.70
CA GLY A 253 5.92 6.06 15.72
C GLY A 253 4.82 6.95 16.32
N THR A 254 5.23 8.05 16.96
CA THR A 254 4.33 9.02 17.59
C THR A 254 4.29 10.32 16.77
N CYS A 255 3.09 10.82 16.47
CA CYS A 255 2.92 12.12 15.82
C CYS A 255 3.05 13.25 16.85
N ILE A 256 4.11 14.05 16.78
CA ILE A 256 4.39 15.11 17.77
C ILE A 256 4.03 16.51 17.27
N ALA A 257 3.99 16.69 15.96
CA ALA A 257 3.60 17.91 15.28
C ALA A 257 3.05 17.53 13.91
N PRO A 258 2.31 18.41 13.21
CA PRO A 258 1.73 18.12 11.93
C PRO A 258 2.77 17.54 10.95
N GLY A 259 2.68 16.22 10.69
CA GLY A 259 3.47 15.52 9.68
C GLY A 259 4.86 15.12 10.19
N VAL A 260 5.10 15.32 11.49
CA VAL A 260 6.38 15.02 12.13
C VAL A 260 6.18 13.81 13.03
N CYS A 261 6.77 12.70 12.61
CA CYS A 261 6.80 11.45 13.36
C CYS A 261 8.09 11.32 14.17
N VAL A 262 7.98 10.97 15.45
CA VAL A 262 9.08 10.45 16.25
C VAL A 262 9.02 8.93 16.20
N CYS A 263 10.08 8.31 15.69
CA CYS A 263 10.10 6.87 15.50
C CYS A 263 10.49 6.11 16.77
N SER A 264 9.81 4.99 17.00
CA SER A 264 10.18 4.03 18.03
C SER A 264 11.57 3.44 17.78
N GLN A 265 12.22 2.98 18.84
CA GLN A 265 13.57 2.43 18.75
C GLN A 265 13.66 1.28 17.73
N GLY A 266 14.58 1.40 16.78
CA GLY A 266 14.76 0.41 15.71
C GLY A 266 14.04 0.76 14.41
N PHE A 267 13.44 1.96 14.31
CA PHE A 267 12.79 2.47 13.11
C PHE A 267 13.30 3.87 12.74
N GLN A 268 13.14 4.23 11.47
CA GLN A 268 13.59 5.47 10.85
C GLN A 268 12.72 5.81 9.63
N GLY A 269 12.98 6.96 9.02
CA GLY A 269 12.20 7.48 7.89
C GLY A 269 11.25 8.58 8.32
N LEU A 270 10.62 9.23 7.34
CA LEU A 270 9.75 10.37 7.58
C LEU A 270 8.47 9.96 8.34
N HIS A 271 7.99 8.75 8.06
CA HIS A 271 6.79 8.16 8.65
C HIS A 271 7.13 6.88 9.43
N CYS A 272 8.39 6.70 9.84
CA CYS A 272 8.86 5.51 10.56
C CYS A 272 8.70 4.20 9.80
N GLU A 273 8.70 4.27 8.47
CA GLU A 273 8.52 3.16 7.54
C GLU A 273 9.76 2.26 7.41
N GLY A 274 10.94 2.81 7.70
CA GLY A 274 12.22 2.12 7.56
C GLY A 274 12.67 1.44 8.85
N GLY A 275 13.23 0.24 8.73
CA GLY A 275 13.88 -0.45 9.84
C GLY A 275 15.31 0.04 10.08
N ILE A 276 15.77 -0.07 11.32
CA ILE A 276 17.18 0.00 11.71
C ILE A 276 17.59 -1.40 12.19
N CYS A 277 18.64 -1.94 11.58
CA CYS A 277 19.18 -3.24 11.93
C CYS A 277 20.49 -3.04 12.70
N SER A 278 20.58 -3.62 13.89
CA SER A 278 21.78 -3.59 14.73
C SER A 278 22.98 -4.18 14.00
N GLN A 279 22.73 -5.22 13.21
CA GLN A 279 23.70 -5.78 12.28
C GLN A 279 23.29 -5.51 10.84
N LYS A 280 24.22 -5.03 10.01
CA LYS A 280 23.95 -4.73 8.60
C LYS A 280 23.47 -5.98 7.86
N CYS A 281 22.43 -5.80 7.04
CA CYS A 281 22.03 -6.78 6.04
C CYS A 281 23.18 -6.99 5.04
N LEU A 282 23.47 -8.25 4.71
CA LEU A 282 24.53 -8.65 3.80
C LEU A 282 24.00 -8.79 2.37
N ASN A 283 24.93 -8.96 1.42
CA ASN A 283 24.62 -9.28 0.02
C ASN A 283 23.62 -8.32 -0.65
N GLY A 284 23.62 -7.04 -0.24
CA GLY A 284 22.76 -6.00 -0.78
C GLY A 284 21.29 -6.08 -0.31
N GLY A 285 21.01 -6.81 0.78
CA GLY A 285 19.73 -6.76 1.47
C GLY A 285 19.47 -5.38 2.10
N LYS A 286 18.18 -5.04 2.26
CA LYS A 286 17.74 -3.77 2.86
C LYS A 286 17.09 -4.03 4.21
N CYS A 287 17.43 -3.23 5.21
CA CYS A 287 16.73 -3.28 6.48
C CYS A 287 15.34 -2.66 6.32
N ILE A 288 14.29 -3.44 6.52
CA ILE A 288 12.90 -3.00 6.31
C ILE A 288 12.12 -2.88 7.62
N GLN A 289 12.53 -3.59 8.67
CA GLN A 289 12.04 -3.44 10.03
C GLN A 289 13.20 -3.63 11.01
N LYS A 290 12.97 -3.38 12.31
CA LYS A 290 13.98 -3.63 13.35
C LYS A 290 14.56 -5.04 13.23
N ASP A 291 15.87 -5.11 12.98
CA ASP A 291 16.64 -6.35 12.79
C ASP A 291 16.08 -7.33 11.73
N SER A 292 15.29 -6.83 10.77
CA SER A 292 14.69 -7.63 9.70
C SER A 292 15.17 -7.15 8.33
N CYS A 293 15.82 -8.06 7.61
CA CYS A 293 16.40 -7.79 6.30
C CYS A 293 15.52 -8.34 5.17
N LEU A 294 15.16 -7.47 4.24
CA LEU A 294 14.64 -7.85 2.93
C LEU A 294 15.80 -8.28 2.03
N CYS A 295 15.87 -9.56 1.70
CA CYS A 295 16.91 -10.12 0.87
C CYS A 295 16.65 -9.93 -0.61
N ARG A 296 17.74 -9.72 -1.37
CA ARG A 296 17.68 -9.80 -2.83
C ARG A 296 17.40 -11.24 -3.25
N ARG A 297 16.80 -11.40 -4.43
CA ARG A 297 16.50 -12.71 -5.02
C ARG A 297 17.75 -13.60 -5.02
N GLY A 298 17.60 -14.84 -4.54
CA GLY A 298 18.69 -15.81 -4.42
C GLY A 298 19.52 -15.69 -3.14
N TYR A 299 19.19 -14.77 -2.22
CA TYR A 299 19.74 -14.74 -0.87
C TYR A 299 18.65 -14.95 0.18
N TYR A 300 19.02 -15.49 1.33
CA TYR A 300 18.12 -15.78 2.45
C TYR A 300 18.89 -15.81 3.77
N GLY A 301 18.15 -16.01 4.87
CA GLY A 301 18.67 -15.90 6.23
C GLY A 301 18.31 -14.56 6.86
N PRO A 302 18.41 -14.43 8.20
CA PRO A 302 18.01 -13.22 8.93
C PRO A 302 18.76 -11.96 8.47
N ARG A 303 19.97 -12.11 7.91
CA ARG A 303 20.80 -11.02 7.40
C ARG A 303 21.13 -11.18 5.92
N CYS A 304 20.43 -12.05 5.20
CA CYS A 304 20.71 -12.36 3.80
C CYS A 304 22.12 -12.94 3.59
N GLU A 305 22.65 -13.63 4.59
CA GLU A 305 23.99 -14.20 4.62
C GLU A 305 24.14 -15.45 3.77
N TYR A 306 23.03 -16.15 3.50
CA TYR A 306 23.03 -17.38 2.74
C TYR A 306 22.61 -17.11 1.30
N SER A 307 23.24 -17.80 0.35
CA SER A 307 22.88 -17.77 -1.06
C SER A 307 22.27 -19.10 -1.48
N LYS A 308 21.17 -19.07 -2.23
CA LYS A 308 20.56 -20.22 -2.89
C LYS A 308 20.85 -20.15 -4.38
N CYS A 309 21.40 -21.22 -4.94
CA CYS A 309 21.47 -21.37 -6.39
C CYS A 309 20.13 -21.94 -6.87
N MET A 310 19.58 -21.37 -7.95
CA MET A 310 18.40 -21.97 -8.58
C MET A 310 18.78 -23.28 -9.26
N ILE A 311 19.99 -23.34 -9.84
CA ILE A 311 20.57 -24.58 -10.34
C ILE A 311 21.55 -25.11 -9.28
N PRO A 312 21.33 -26.32 -8.72
CA PRO A 312 22.19 -26.87 -7.67
C PRO A 312 23.64 -27.02 -8.12
N CYS A 313 24.58 -26.75 -7.21
CA CYS A 313 25.98 -27.09 -7.44
C CYS A 313 26.17 -28.61 -7.33
N LEU A 314 26.79 -29.21 -8.35
CA LEU A 314 27.11 -30.64 -8.38
C LEU A 314 28.38 -30.94 -7.56
N ASN A 315 28.66 -32.23 -7.35
CA ASN A 315 29.89 -32.73 -6.71
C ASN A 315 30.22 -32.04 -5.38
N ASN A 316 29.20 -31.81 -4.55
CA ASN A 316 29.28 -31.13 -3.25
C ASN A 316 29.86 -29.70 -3.32
N GLY A 317 29.69 -29.01 -4.45
CA GLY A 317 29.93 -27.56 -4.53
C GLY A 317 28.99 -26.78 -3.60
N LYS A 318 29.44 -25.65 -3.08
CA LYS A 318 28.63 -24.75 -2.23
C LYS A 318 28.24 -23.51 -3.02
N CYS A 319 27.02 -23.03 -2.87
CA CYS A 319 26.66 -21.72 -3.41
C CYS A 319 27.44 -20.62 -2.71
N ALA A 320 28.05 -19.74 -3.50
CA ALA A 320 28.80 -18.58 -3.04
C ALA A 320 28.21 -17.26 -3.59
N GLY A 321 26.98 -17.32 -4.10
CA GLY A 321 26.24 -16.22 -4.72
C GLY A 321 25.09 -16.75 -5.57
N VAL A 322 24.30 -15.86 -6.18
CA VAL A 322 23.20 -16.24 -7.08
C VAL A 322 23.76 -17.00 -8.28
N ASN A 323 23.40 -18.28 -8.41
CA ASN A 323 23.87 -19.20 -9.47
C ASN A 323 25.40 -19.28 -9.62
N ARG A 324 26.16 -19.02 -8.55
CA ARG A 324 27.62 -19.12 -8.53
C ARG A 324 28.07 -20.20 -7.56
N CYS A 325 28.66 -21.26 -8.09
CA CYS A 325 29.17 -22.36 -7.31
C CYS A 325 30.65 -22.18 -6.94
N ARG A 326 30.96 -22.44 -5.67
CA ARG A 326 32.31 -22.65 -5.17
C ARG A 326 32.58 -24.16 -5.13
N CYS A 327 33.48 -24.59 -6.01
CA CYS A 327 33.79 -26.01 -6.20
C CYS A 327 34.85 -26.52 -5.22
N ARG A 328 34.86 -27.84 -5.00
CA ARG A 328 35.97 -28.54 -4.37
C ARG A 328 37.20 -28.50 -5.28
N LYS A 329 38.40 -28.67 -4.73
CA LYS A 329 39.68 -28.58 -5.47
C LYS A 329 39.74 -29.44 -6.74
N GLU A 330 38.98 -30.55 -6.77
CA GLU A 330 38.96 -31.50 -7.89
C GLU A 330 37.87 -31.22 -8.93
N PHE A 331 37.09 -30.14 -8.79
CA PHE A 331 35.99 -29.83 -9.70
C PHE A 331 36.02 -28.35 -10.13
N THR A 332 35.60 -28.09 -11.37
CA THR A 332 35.50 -26.76 -12.01
C THR A 332 34.22 -26.68 -12.85
N GLY A 333 34.02 -25.54 -13.53
CA GLY A 333 32.79 -25.21 -14.23
C GLY A 333 31.81 -24.41 -13.37
N SER A 334 30.79 -23.84 -14.00
CA SER A 334 29.80 -22.97 -13.36
C SER A 334 28.96 -23.67 -12.27
N GLN A 335 28.82 -24.99 -12.36
CA GLN A 335 28.06 -25.84 -11.43
C GLN A 335 28.93 -26.93 -10.80
N CYS A 336 30.26 -26.84 -10.88
CA CYS A 336 31.19 -27.86 -10.40
C CYS A 336 31.04 -29.22 -11.09
N GLN A 337 30.61 -29.22 -12.34
CA GLN A 337 30.33 -30.41 -13.13
C GLN A 337 31.59 -31.04 -13.77
N ILE A 338 32.68 -30.29 -13.89
CA ILE A 338 33.90 -30.72 -14.60
C ILE A 338 34.94 -31.20 -13.59
N ARG A 339 35.42 -32.44 -13.67
CA ARG A 339 36.53 -32.90 -12.81
C ARG A 339 37.86 -32.33 -13.31
N THR A 340 38.65 -31.68 -12.46
CA THR A 340 40.02 -31.27 -12.80
C THR A 340 40.91 -32.50 -12.76
N ASN A 341 41.19 -33.06 -13.93
CA ASN A 341 42.22 -34.09 -14.03
C ASN A 341 43.59 -33.44 -13.81
N ASN A 342 44.25 -33.81 -12.71
CA ASN A 342 45.68 -33.59 -12.51
C ASN A 342 46.49 -34.58 -13.37
N THR A 343 46.35 -34.48 -14.69
CA THR A 343 47.21 -35.12 -15.69
C THR A 343 46.99 -34.33 -16.98
N THR A 344 47.87 -33.41 -17.40
CA THR A 344 49.24 -33.71 -17.78
C THR A 344 50.06 -32.43 -17.96
N LYS A 345 51.28 -32.41 -17.42
CA LYS A 345 52.43 -31.85 -18.15
C LYS A 345 52.56 -32.68 -19.44
N PHE A 346 51.83 -32.33 -20.49
CA PHE A 346 52.19 -32.74 -21.85
C PHE A 346 51.96 -31.56 -22.78
N HIS A 347 53.07 -30.93 -23.16
CA HIS A 347 53.15 -29.98 -24.25
C HIS A 347 52.69 -30.64 -25.55
N HIS A 348 51.40 -30.60 -25.88
CA HIS A 348 50.98 -30.68 -27.28
C HIS A 348 51.08 -29.31 -27.92
N ARG A 349 52.32 -28.94 -28.27
CA ARG A 349 52.63 -27.82 -29.16
C ARG A 349 52.38 -28.30 -30.59
N PHE A 350 51.12 -28.31 -31.04
CA PHE A 350 50.81 -28.38 -32.46
C PHE A 350 51.22 -27.05 -33.11
N LYS A 351 52.49 -26.98 -33.55
CA LYS A 351 52.95 -25.95 -34.49
C LYS A 351 52.38 -26.31 -35.86
N ASN A 352 51.27 -25.68 -36.22
CA ASN A 352 50.86 -25.56 -37.62
C ASN A 352 51.95 -24.82 -38.39
N ARG A 353 52.73 -25.56 -39.18
CA ARG A 353 53.48 -25.01 -40.31
C ARG A 353 52.46 -24.71 -41.40
N ASN A 354 52.12 -23.44 -41.59
CA ASN A 354 51.68 -22.97 -42.89
C ASN A 354 52.58 -21.82 -43.35
N HIS A 355 53.39 -22.15 -44.34
CA HIS A 355 54.08 -21.21 -45.20
C HIS A 355 53.06 -20.29 -45.87
N ARG A 356 53.18 -18.98 -45.65
CA ARG A 356 52.83 -18.00 -46.70
C ARG A 356 53.88 -16.90 -46.72
N LYS A 357 54.54 -16.80 -47.88
CA LYS A 357 55.66 -15.92 -48.19
C LYS A 357 55.24 -14.44 -48.14
N LYS A 358 56.14 -13.62 -47.57
CA LYS A 358 56.55 -12.24 -47.93
C LYS A 358 55.53 -11.33 -48.63
N SER A 359 55.26 -10.17 -48.03
CA SER A 359 55.68 -8.89 -48.63
C SER A 359 55.69 -7.74 -47.61
N LYS A 360 56.66 -6.85 -47.79
CA LYS A 360 57.00 -5.64 -47.04
C LYS A 360 55.89 -4.58 -47.16
N LYS A 361 55.69 -3.76 -46.11
CA LYS A 361 55.99 -2.30 -46.13
C LYS A 361 55.67 -1.62 -44.79
N LYS A 362 56.57 -0.69 -44.46
CA LYS A 362 56.54 0.36 -43.41
C LYS A 362 55.45 1.42 -43.68
N PHE A 363 55.31 2.33 -42.71
CA PHE A 363 54.75 3.69 -42.71
C PHE A 363 53.31 3.76 -42.15
N VAL A 364 52.96 4.58 -41.16
CA VAL A 364 53.61 5.63 -40.34
C VAL A 364 53.16 5.44 -38.90
#